data_AF-A0A8S3BX19-F1
#
_entry.id   AF-A0A8S3BX19-F1
#
_cell.length_a   1.000
_cell.length_b   1.000
_cell.length_c   1.000
_cell.angle_alpha   90.00
_cell.angle_beta   90.00
_cell.angle_gamma   90.00
#
_symmetry.space_group_name_H-M   'P 1'
#
loop_
_entity.id
_entity.type
_entity.pdbx_description
1 polymer ?
#
loop_
_entity_poly.entity_id
_entity_poly.type
_entity_poly.pdbx_seq_one_letter_code
_entity_poly.pdbx_strand_id
1 'polypeptide(L)' 'VDQPITYDTINANPKLEEIFDISPFFGCLQPGEIEKTAVRFYGHPGIKTAVKAICQVENG' A
#
# COMPACT_ATOMS: atom_id res chain seq x y z
N VAL A 1 -11.94 28.00 1.88
CA VAL A 1 -11.51 27.71 3.27
C VAL A 1 -10.61 26.50 3.15
N ASP A 2 -9.39 26.72 2.68
CA ASP A 2 -8.38 25.68 2.61
C ASP A 2 -7.56 25.82 3.88
N GLN A 3 -7.73 24.89 4.81
CA GLN A 3 -6.88 24.86 5.98
C GLN A 3 -5.44 24.55 5.54
N PRO A 4 -4.42 25.26 6.04
CA PRO A 4 -3.05 24.86 5.81
C PRO A 4 -2.87 23.51 6.49
N ILE A 5 -2.53 22.51 5.69
CA ILE A 5 -2.07 21.21 6.15
C ILE A 5 -0.78 21.48 6.92
N THR A 6 -0.89 21.60 8.24
CA THR A 6 0.26 21.56 9.14
C THR A 6 0.79 20.13 9.09
N TYR A 7 1.59 19.83 8.08
CA TYR A 7 2.43 18.66 8.12
C TYR A 7 3.47 18.94 9.21
N ASP A 8 3.44 18.19 10.30
CA ASP A 8 4.54 18.10 11.25
C ASP A 8 5.77 17.56 10.49
N THR A 9 6.45 18.46 9.79
CA THR A 9 7.49 18.18 8.77
C THR A 9 8.82 17.74 9.40
N ILE A 10 8.79 17.28 10.64
CA ILE A 10 9.97 16.83 11.38
C ILE A 10 9.84 15.38 11.86
N ASN A 11 8.64 14.78 11.82
CA ASN A 11 8.39 13.40 12.29
C ASN A 11 7.36 12.64 11.42
N ALA A 12 7.33 12.87 10.10
CA ALA A 12 6.41 12.16 9.23
C ALA A 12 6.83 10.68 9.08
N ASN A 13 6.24 9.80 9.88
CA ASN A 13 6.27 8.36 9.67
C ASN A 13 4.88 7.91 9.19
N PRO A 14 4.54 8.14 7.91
CA PRO A 14 3.24 7.76 7.36
C PRO A 14 3.03 6.25 7.48
N LYS A 15 1.79 5.86 7.69
CA LYS A 15 1.41 4.44 7.74
C LYS A 15 1.52 3.81 6.35
N LEU A 16 1.62 2.48 6.30
CA LEU A 16 1.75 1.77 5.02
C LEU A 16 0.59 2.10 4.08
N GLU A 17 -0.63 2.21 4.60
CA GLU A 17 -1.86 2.47 3.84
C GLU A 17 -1.92 3.90 3.29
N GLU A 18 -1.13 4.82 3.86
CA GLU A 18 -1.01 6.21 3.39
C GLU A 18 0.00 6.34 2.24
N ILE A 19 0.84 5.32 2.03
CA ILE A 19 1.89 5.29 0.99
C ILE A 19 1.54 4.29 -0.11
N PHE A 20 0.94 3.15 0.26
CA PHE A 20 0.59 2.07 -0.65
C PHE A 20 -0.85 1.62 -0.46
N ASP A 21 -1.56 1.48 -1.57
CA ASP A 21 -2.87 0.84 -1.63
C ASP A 21 -2.77 -0.39 -2.53
N ILE A 22 -3.14 -1.56 -2.01
CA ILE A 22 -3.04 -2.84 -2.72
C ILE A 22 -4.43 -3.45 -2.79
N SER A 23 -4.92 -3.74 -3.99
CA SER A 23 -6.25 -4.33 -4.15
C SER A 23 -6.36 -5.33 -5.31
N PRO A 24 -7.06 -6.47 -5.11
CA PRO A 24 -7.48 -7.01 -3.81
C PRO A 24 -6.26 -7.44 -2.97
N PHE A 25 -6.34 -7.31 -1.64
CA PHE A 25 -5.25 -7.68 -0.73
C PHE A 25 -5.31 -9.17 -0.34
N PHE A 26 -6.51 -9.77 -0.39
CA PHE A 26 -6.77 -11.18 -0.16
C PHE A 26 -7.81 -11.68 -1.17
N GLY A 27 -7.74 -12.96 -1.51
CA GLY A 27 -8.66 -13.62 -2.43
C GLY A 27 -8.53 -15.14 -2.35
N CYS A 28 -9.45 -15.84 -3.01
CA CYS A 28 -9.42 -17.28 -3.19
C CYS A 28 -9.43 -17.58 -4.68
N LEU A 29 -8.47 -18.38 -5.15
CA LEU A 29 -8.39 -18.79 -6.55
C LEU A 29 -8.88 -20.23 -6.70
N GLN A 30 -9.75 -20.46 -7.67
CA GLN A 30 -10.07 -21.81 -8.13
C GLN A 30 -8.96 -22.35 -9.04
N PRO A 31 -8.87 -23.68 -9.24
CA PRO A 31 -7.93 -24.26 -10.19
C PRO A 31 -8.07 -23.65 -11.59
N GLY A 32 -6.98 -23.08 -12.11
CA GLY A 32 -6.95 -22.42 -13.42
C GLY A 32 -7.38 -20.94 -13.41
N GLU A 33 -7.79 -20.41 -12.26
CA GLU A 33 -8.13 -18.99 -12.11
C GLU A 33 -6.88 -18.12 -11.99
N ILE A 34 -7.00 -16.88 -12.48
CA ILE A 34 -5.97 -15.85 -12.36
C ILE A 34 -6.65 -14.57 -11.88
N GLU A 35 -6.19 -14.05 -10.74
CA GLU A 35 -6.60 -12.74 -10.23
C GLU A 35 -5.47 -11.71 -10.44
N LYS A 36 -5.86 -10.50 -10.85
CA LYS A 36 -4.92 -9.38 -11.00
C LYS A 36 -4.99 -8.50 -9.76
N THR A 37 -3.84 -8.32 -9.11
CA THR A 37 -3.67 -7.34 -8.04
C THR A 37 -3.07 -6.05 -8.57
N ALA A 38 -3.62 -4.92 -8.14
CA ALA A 38 -3.09 -3.59 -8.39
C ALA A 38 -2.37 -3.07 -7.14
N VAL A 39 -1.23 -2.42 -7.34
CA VAL A 39 -0.51 -1.66 -6.30
C VAL A 39 -0.46 -0.20 -6.73
N ARG A 40 -0.94 0.69 -5.88
CA ARG A 40 -0.85 2.14 -6.04
C ARG A 40 0.15 2.69 -5.03
N PHE A 41 0.96 3.64 -5.47
CA PHE A 41 1.92 4.34 -4.62
C PHE A 41 1.58 5.83 -4.57
N TYR A 42 1.46 6.37 -3.37
CA TYR A 42 1.24 7.77 -3.09
C TYR A 42 2.55 8.36 -2.53
N GLY A 43 3.25 9.10 -3.38
CA GLY A 43 4.54 9.69 -3.02
C GLY A 43 4.40 10.86 -2.05
N HIS A 44 5.19 10.83 -0.99
CA HIS A 44 5.28 11.92 -0.01
C HIS A 44 6.64 12.64 -0.15
N PRO A 45 6.68 13.98 -0.29
CA PRO A 45 7.93 14.72 -0.40
C PRO A 45 8.88 14.46 0.78
N GLY A 46 10.16 14.23 0.47
CA GLY A 46 11.19 14.01 1.49
C GLY A 46 11.18 12.62 2.14
N ILE A 47 10.22 11.76 1.81
CA ILE A 47 10.10 10.42 2.36
C ILE A 47 10.65 9.40 1.36
N LYS A 48 11.60 8.58 1.82
CA LYS A 48 12.15 7.44 1.07
C LYS A 48 11.88 6.16 1.85
N THR A 49 11.17 5.22 1.23
CA THR A 49 10.82 3.95 1.86
C THR A 49 11.13 2.79 0.93
N ALA A 50 11.32 1.61 1.52
CA ALA A 50 11.44 0.34 0.81
C ALA A 50 10.53 -0.66 1.50
N VAL A 51 9.71 -1.36 0.72
CA VAL A 51 8.74 -2.33 1.23
C VAL A 51 8.90 -3.65 0.49
N LYS A 52 8.55 -4.75 1.17
CA LYS A 52 8.51 -6.09 0.60
C LYS A 52 7.10 -6.65 0.75
N ALA A 53 6.46 -6.95 -0.36
CA ALA A 53 5.21 -7.69 -0.35
C ALA A 53 5.49 -9.18 -0.05
N ILE A 54 4.75 -9.75 0.91
CA ILE A 54 4.78 -11.18 1.24
C ILE A 54 3.38 -11.71 0.95
N CYS A 55 3.29 -12.71 0.08
CA CYS A 55 2.05 -13.43 -0.20
C CYS A 55 2.07 -14.75 0.57
N GLN A 56 0.99 -15.04 1.28
CA GLN A 56 0.78 -16.32 1.95
C GLN A 56 -0.31 -17.08 1.19
N VAL A 57 0.01 -18.30 0.77
CA VAL A 57 -0.93 -19.19 0.08
C VAL A 57 -1.24 -20.35 1.00
N GLU A 58 -2.52 -20.58 1.23
CA GLU A 58 -3.03 -21.73 1.96
C GLU A 58 -3.61 -22.74 0.97
N ASN A 59 -3.24 -24.02 1.11
CA ASN A 59 -3.78 -25.15 0.33
C ASN A 59 -3.61 -25.04 -1.19
N GLY A 60 -2.38 -25.29 -1.68
CA GLY A 60 -2.02 -25.29 -3.10
C GLY A 60 -2.44 -26.53 -3.89
#